data_AF-A0A3D4XZF0-F1
#
_entry.id   AF-A0A3D4XZF0-F1
#
_cell.length_a   1.000
_cell.length_b   1.000
_cell.length_c   1.000
_cell.angle_alpha   90.00
_cell.angle_beta   90.00
_cell.angle_gamma   90.00
#
_symmetry.space_group_name_H-M   'P 1'
#
loop_
_entity.id
_entity.type
_entity.pdbx_description
1 polymer ?
#
loop_
_entity_poly.entity_id
_entity_poly.type
_entity_poly.pdbx_seq_one_letter_code
_entity_poly.pdbx_strand_id
1 'polypeptide(L)'
;MKNAAMIIVSAIMGFLILGIVLTIGGSMNRRCEVETILPSTMEKTVEGMPFAEAGCSSGELVIAECVELLAAEIDTDSDVVLKVYQNDVQKGVLSMKLQEKFQHPNGMEGTAEAVRTIIREERENVSKEQYRVRFYQNREGMLGEGSCYKVYTVEEGQCLQPPAEPGGNGVVFAGWHDWNDYAADFSQPIEENRDYYAAWE
;
A
#
# COMPACT_ATOMS: atom_id res chain seq x y z
N MET A 1 40.01 23.68 -54.27
CA MET A 1 38.93 22.68 -54.42
C MET A 1 38.94 21.62 -53.31
N LYS A 2 40.08 21.00 -52.99
CA LYS A 2 40.16 19.97 -51.91
C LYS A 2 39.70 20.48 -50.53
N ASN A 3 40.12 21.69 -50.13
CA ASN A 3 39.74 22.26 -48.83
C ASN A 3 38.24 22.60 -48.76
N ALA A 4 37.64 23.07 -49.86
CA ALA A 4 36.20 23.34 -49.94
C ALA A 4 35.38 22.03 -49.88
N ALA A 5 35.83 20.98 -50.57
CA ALA A 5 35.20 19.66 -50.49
C ALA A 5 35.27 19.06 -49.08
N MET A 6 36.41 19.20 -48.39
CA MET A 6 36.57 18.75 -46.99
C MET A 6 35.62 19.48 -46.04
N ILE A 7 35.42 20.80 -46.21
CA ILE A 7 34.48 21.58 -45.40
C ILE A 7 33.04 21.08 -45.61
N ILE A 8 32.62 20.88 -46.87
CA ILE A 8 31.27 20.38 -47.19
C ILE A 8 31.05 18.99 -46.59
N VAL A 9 32.01 18.07 -46.72
CA VAL A 9 31.92 16.73 -46.13
C VAL A 9 31.84 16.80 -44.61
N SER A 10 32.62 17.66 -43.97
CA SER A 10 32.56 17.84 -42.51
C SER A 10 31.23 18.41 -42.03
N ALA A 11 30.63 19.35 -42.79
CA ALA A 11 29.32 19.91 -42.49
C ALA A 11 28.20 18.85 -42.62
N ILE A 12 28.24 18.03 -43.69
CA ILE A 12 27.30 16.91 -43.88
C ILE A 12 27.43 15.89 -42.74
N MET A 13 28.67 15.52 -42.39
CA MET A 13 28.92 14.57 -41.31
C MET A 13 28.45 15.10 -39.94
N GLY A 14 28.68 16.39 -39.66
CA GLY A 14 28.16 17.02 -38.45
C GLY A 14 26.62 16.99 -38.39
N PHE A 15 25.95 17.27 -39.51
CA PHE A 15 24.49 17.20 -39.59
C PHE A 15 23.96 15.77 -39.40
N LEU A 16 24.63 14.76 -39.95
CA LEU A 16 24.29 13.34 -39.76
C LEU A 16 24.44 12.91 -38.29
N ILE A 17 25.55 13.29 -37.64
CA ILE A 17 25.77 12.98 -36.21
C ILE A 17 24.68 13.63 -35.35
N LEU A 18 24.35 14.90 -35.61
CA LEU A 18 23.28 15.59 -34.89
C LEU A 18 21.93 14.87 -35.06
N GLY A 19 21.60 14.46 -36.29
CA GLY A 19 20.39 13.68 -36.58
C GLY A 19 20.33 12.36 -35.80
N ILE A 20 21.46 11.64 -35.70
CA ILE A 20 21.55 10.40 -34.93
C ILE A 20 21.34 10.67 -33.44
N VAL A 21 21.98 11.70 -32.88
CA VAL A 21 21.86 12.04 -31.46
C VAL A 21 20.42 12.42 -31.10
N LEU A 22 19.76 13.24 -31.91
CA LEU A 22 18.36 13.62 -31.70
C LEU A 22 17.42 12.41 -31.80
N THR A 23 17.67 11.51 -32.74
CA THR A 23 16.88 10.28 -32.91
C THR A 23 17.02 9.36 -31.70
N ILE A 24 18.24 9.10 -31.24
CA ILE A 24 18.52 8.23 -30.08
C ILE A 24 17.97 8.87 -28.81
N GLY A 25 18.28 10.14 -28.56
CA GLY A 25 17.85 10.86 -27.36
C GLY A 25 16.33 10.96 -27.25
N GLY A 26 15.64 11.32 -28.36
CA GLY A 26 14.18 11.36 -28.39
C GLY A 26 13.55 10.00 -28.15
N SER A 27 14.08 8.95 -28.78
CA SER A 27 13.59 7.58 -28.56
C SER A 27 13.78 7.10 -27.12
N MET A 28 14.92 7.41 -26.52
CA MET A 28 15.20 7.08 -25.12
C MET A 28 14.25 7.82 -24.18
N ASN A 29 13.95 9.09 -24.46
CA ASN A 29 13.02 9.87 -23.65
C ASN A 29 11.61 9.26 -23.68
N ARG A 30 11.10 8.94 -24.87
CA ARG A 30 9.76 8.33 -25.03
C ARG A 30 9.65 6.97 -24.36
N ARG A 31 10.70 6.14 -24.43
CA ARG A 31 10.75 4.87 -23.71
C ARG A 31 10.73 5.06 -22.19
N CYS A 32 11.57 5.96 -21.68
CA CYS A 32 11.64 6.26 -20.25
C CYS A 32 10.30 6.78 -19.72
N GLU A 33 9.64 7.67 -20.47
CA GLU A 33 8.31 8.20 -20.15
C GLU A 33 7.28 7.08 -20.03
N VAL A 34 7.14 6.23 -21.06
CA VAL A 34 6.19 5.11 -21.08
C VAL A 34 6.49 4.08 -19.98
N GLU A 35 7.77 3.79 -19.71
CA GLU A 35 8.22 2.89 -18.64
C GLU A 35 7.99 3.46 -17.23
N THR A 36 7.82 4.78 -17.10
CA THR A 36 7.60 5.45 -15.80
C THR A 36 6.12 5.68 -15.53
N ILE A 37 5.39 6.23 -16.52
CA ILE A 37 3.99 6.65 -16.36
C ILE A 37 3.06 5.44 -16.21
N LEU A 38 3.26 4.37 -16.99
CA LEU A 38 2.36 3.22 -16.90
C LEU A 38 2.43 2.57 -15.50
N PRO A 39 3.60 2.27 -14.92
CA PRO A 39 3.67 1.77 -13.56
C PRO A 39 3.10 2.73 -12.51
N SER A 40 3.44 4.03 -12.56
CA SER A 40 3.00 5.00 -11.55
C SER A 40 1.48 5.13 -11.51
N THR A 41 0.84 5.23 -12.68
CA THR A 41 -0.61 5.42 -12.81
C THR A 41 -1.37 4.16 -12.36
N MET A 42 -0.89 2.98 -12.75
CA MET A 42 -1.49 1.72 -12.32
C MET A 42 -1.33 1.50 -10.81
N GLU A 43 -0.19 1.85 -10.20
CA GLU A 43 0.02 1.73 -8.76
C GLU A 43 -0.91 2.65 -7.98
N LYS A 44 -0.98 3.94 -8.36
CA LYS A 44 -1.91 4.92 -7.76
C LYS A 44 -3.38 4.45 -7.85
N THR A 45 -3.77 3.89 -8.99
CA THR A 45 -5.13 3.36 -9.21
C THR A 45 -5.42 2.22 -8.23
N VAL A 46 -4.50 1.27 -8.07
CA VAL A 46 -4.70 0.10 -7.20
C VAL A 46 -4.64 0.47 -5.71
N GLU A 47 -3.81 1.44 -5.34
CA GLU A 47 -3.72 1.95 -3.95
C GLU A 47 -4.96 2.76 -3.55
N GLY A 48 -5.50 3.58 -4.45
CA GLY A 48 -6.70 4.39 -4.21
C GLY A 48 -7.99 3.57 -4.09
N MET A 49 -7.98 2.33 -4.58
CA MET A 49 -9.17 1.49 -4.61
C MET A 49 -9.40 0.75 -3.28
N PRO A 50 -10.55 0.94 -2.60
CA PRO A 50 -10.88 0.17 -1.39
C PRO A 50 -10.87 -1.33 -1.70
N PHE A 51 -10.47 -2.17 -0.73
CA PHE A 51 -10.76 -3.60 -0.77
C PHE A 51 -12.27 -3.73 -0.96
N ALA A 52 -12.68 -4.48 -1.99
CA ALA A 52 -14.03 -4.47 -2.49
C ALA A 52 -15.04 -4.62 -1.33
N GLU A 53 -15.74 -3.53 -0.96
CA GLU A 53 -17.04 -3.71 -0.35
C GLU A 53 -17.90 -4.40 -1.41
N ALA A 54 -18.41 -5.58 -1.04
CA ALA A 54 -19.18 -6.45 -1.90
C ALA A 54 -20.33 -5.67 -2.56
N GLY A 55 -20.13 -5.24 -3.81
CA GLY A 55 -21.20 -4.59 -4.57
C GLY A 55 -20.80 -3.66 -5.71
N CYS A 56 -19.61 -3.03 -5.73
CA CYS A 56 -19.45 -1.89 -6.67
C CYS A 56 -18.09 -1.69 -7.36
N SER A 57 -17.07 -2.54 -7.19
CA SER A 57 -15.83 -2.44 -7.97
C SER A 57 -15.97 -3.23 -9.30
N SER A 58 -16.67 -2.65 -10.27
CA SER A 58 -16.61 -3.16 -11.66
C SER A 58 -15.18 -2.94 -12.16
N GLY A 59 -14.53 -3.95 -12.74
CA GLY A 59 -13.19 -3.80 -13.31
C GLY A 59 -13.08 -2.65 -14.32
N GLU A 60 -14.20 -2.19 -14.89
CA GLU A 60 -14.27 -1.00 -15.74
C GLU A 60 -13.90 0.30 -14.99
N LEU A 61 -14.23 0.42 -13.70
CA LEU A 61 -13.88 1.60 -12.88
C LEU A 61 -12.36 1.69 -12.67
N VAL A 62 -11.70 0.55 -12.43
CA VAL A 62 -10.22 0.47 -12.35
C VAL A 62 -9.59 0.98 -13.64
N ILE A 63 -10.12 0.53 -14.78
CA ILE A 63 -9.59 0.95 -16.08
C ILE A 63 -9.82 2.45 -16.27
N ALA A 64 -11.01 2.96 -15.95
CA ALA A 64 -11.34 4.37 -16.11
C ALA A 64 -10.44 5.28 -15.27
N GLU A 65 -10.22 4.94 -14.00
CA GLU A 65 -9.32 5.69 -13.10
C GLU A 65 -7.87 5.65 -13.58
N CYS A 66 -7.40 4.48 -14.03
CA CYS A 66 -6.06 4.37 -14.61
C CYS A 66 -5.91 5.23 -15.89
N VAL A 67 -6.94 5.26 -16.74
CA VAL A 67 -6.96 6.09 -17.96
C VAL A 67 -6.96 7.58 -17.61
N GLU A 68 -7.71 7.99 -16.58
CA GLU A 68 -7.75 9.37 -16.11
C GLU A 68 -6.38 9.83 -15.61
N LEU A 69 -5.74 9.05 -14.74
CA LEU A 69 -4.40 9.34 -14.23
C LEU A 69 -3.36 9.35 -15.36
N LEU A 70 -3.44 8.39 -16.28
CA LEU A 70 -2.53 8.31 -17.41
C LEU A 70 -2.69 9.50 -18.36
N ALA A 71 -3.92 9.92 -18.67
CA ALA A 71 -4.18 11.09 -19.49
C ALA A 71 -3.73 12.40 -18.83
N ALA A 72 -3.70 12.46 -17.49
CA ALA A 72 -3.21 13.62 -16.76
C ALA A 72 -1.67 13.69 -16.68
N GLU A 73 -0.98 12.55 -16.72
CA GLU A 73 0.49 12.47 -16.59
C GLU A 73 1.22 12.42 -17.93
N ILE A 74 0.61 11.85 -18.98
CA ILE A 74 1.27 11.68 -20.28
C ILE A 74 1.36 13.01 -21.04
N ASP A 75 2.57 13.39 -21.46
CA ASP A 75 2.81 14.61 -22.23
C ASP A 75 3.26 14.25 -23.64
N THR A 76 2.28 13.87 -24.47
CA THR A 76 2.55 13.43 -25.84
C THR A 76 1.53 13.96 -26.85
N ASP A 77 2.06 14.29 -28.03
CA ASP A 77 1.35 14.63 -29.25
C ASP A 77 1.18 13.41 -30.19
N SER A 78 1.56 12.23 -29.74
CA SER A 78 1.60 11.00 -30.51
C SER A 78 0.39 10.09 -30.25
N ASP A 79 0.17 9.12 -31.14
CA ASP A 79 -0.89 8.12 -30.96
C ASP A 79 -0.51 7.16 -29.83
N VAL A 80 -1.36 7.11 -28.81
CA VAL A 80 -1.18 6.26 -27.62
C VAL A 80 -2.29 5.22 -27.56
N VAL A 81 -1.92 3.96 -27.35
CA VAL A 81 -2.83 2.83 -27.21
C VAL A 81 -2.55 2.11 -25.89
N LEU A 82 -3.54 2.11 -25.00
CA LEU A 82 -3.55 1.31 -23.80
C LEU A 82 -4.31 0.00 -24.06
N LYS A 83 -3.64 -1.14 -23.89
CA LYS A 83 -4.21 -2.48 -24.03
C LYS A 83 -4.31 -3.14 -22.66
N VAL A 84 -5.52 -3.55 -22.27
CA VAL A 84 -5.74 -4.31 -21.04
C VAL A 84 -5.57 -5.79 -21.35
N TYR A 85 -4.59 -6.44 -20.72
CA TYR A 85 -4.34 -7.88 -20.87
C TYR A 85 -5.10 -8.69 -19.83
N GLN A 86 -5.17 -8.21 -18.60
CA GLN A 86 -5.88 -8.87 -17.53
C GLN A 86 -6.47 -7.84 -16.58
N ASN A 87 -7.72 -8.06 -16.19
CA ASN A 87 -8.44 -7.22 -15.25
C ASN A 87 -9.31 -8.13 -14.37
N ASP A 88 -8.66 -8.81 -13.44
CA ASP A 88 -9.30 -9.67 -12.45
C ASP A 88 -9.14 -9.04 -11.08
N VAL A 89 -9.92 -7.99 -10.83
CA VAL A 89 -9.87 -7.20 -9.58
C VAL A 89 -10.15 -8.08 -8.36
N GLN A 90 -11.03 -9.08 -8.50
CA GLN A 90 -11.35 -10.02 -7.42
C GLN A 90 -10.15 -10.89 -7.03
N LYS A 91 -9.36 -11.32 -8.01
CA LYS A 91 -8.09 -12.02 -7.75
C LYS A 91 -6.91 -11.07 -7.53
N GLY A 92 -7.16 -9.76 -7.50
CA GLY A 92 -6.13 -8.74 -7.34
C GLY A 92 -5.18 -8.60 -8.52
N VAL A 93 -5.52 -9.06 -9.74
CA VAL A 93 -4.62 -9.02 -10.90
C VAL A 93 -5.04 -7.96 -11.90
N LEU A 94 -4.12 -7.04 -12.21
CA LEU A 94 -4.28 -6.03 -13.26
C LEU A 94 -3.05 -6.01 -14.16
N SER A 95 -3.22 -6.18 -15.47
CA SER A 95 -2.12 -6.15 -16.44
C SER A 95 -2.49 -5.30 -17.64
N MET A 96 -1.62 -4.35 -17.99
CA MET A 96 -1.81 -3.43 -19.10
C MET A 96 -0.52 -3.24 -19.90
N LYS A 97 -0.68 -2.88 -21.17
CA LYS A 97 0.39 -2.45 -22.07
C LYS A 97 0.09 -1.05 -22.60
N LEU A 98 1.02 -0.13 -22.42
CA LEU A 98 1.01 1.17 -23.07
C LEU A 98 1.88 1.10 -24.31
N GLN A 99 1.37 1.58 -25.45
CA GLN A 99 2.09 1.64 -26.71
C GLN A 99 1.92 3.02 -27.33
N GLU A 100 3.03 3.71 -27.56
CA GLU A 100 3.07 5.02 -28.22
C GLU A 100 3.76 4.89 -29.58
N LYS A 101 3.19 5.50 -30.61
CA LYS A 101 3.78 5.59 -31.96
C LYS A 101 4.06 7.03 -32.33
N PHE A 102 5.32 7.33 -32.63
CA PHE A 102 5.79 8.69 -32.92
C PHE A 102 6.66 8.71 -34.19
N GLN A 103 6.87 9.90 -34.79
CA GLN A 103 7.76 10.04 -35.93
C GLN A 103 9.11 10.64 -35.54
N HIS A 104 10.19 10.07 -36.07
CA HIS A 104 11.53 10.62 -35.94
C HIS A 104 11.74 11.81 -36.90
N PRO A 105 12.75 12.69 -36.66
CA PRO A 105 13.06 13.81 -37.56
C PRO A 105 13.39 13.41 -39.01
N ASN A 106 13.71 12.14 -39.25
CA ASN A 106 13.96 11.58 -40.58
C ASN A 106 12.68 11.05 -41.28
N GLY A 107 11.50 11.20 -40.65
CA GLY A 107 10.20 10.74 -41.14
C GLY A 107 9.90 9.25 -40.90
N MET A 108 10.83 8.49 -40.32
CA MET A 108 10.56 7.09 -39.95
C MET A 108 9.74 7.02 -38.66
N GLU A 109 8.86 6.04 -38.56
CA GLU A 109 8.11 5.78 -37.32
C GLU A 109 8.99 5.09 -36.28
N GLY A 110 8.82 5.53 -35.04
CA GLY A 110 9.32 4.91 -33.81
C GLY A 110 8.16 4.37 -32.97
N THR A 111 8.47 3.46 -32.05
CA THR A 111 7.50 2.94 -31.09
C THR A 111 8.14 2.81 -29.72
N ALA A 112 7.44 3.27 -28.69
CA ALA A 112 7.76 3.04 -27.28
C ALA A 112 6.66 2.17 -26.67
N GLU A 113 7.05 1.19 -25.86
CA GLU A 113 6.11 0.25 -25.25
C GLU A 113 6.54 -0.09 -23.83
N ALA A 114 5.57 -0.20 -22.92
CA ALA A 114 5.76 -0.76 -21.60
C ALA A 114 4.61 -1.70 -21.27
N VAL A 115 4.92 -2.77 -20.53
CA VAL A 115 3.93 -3.70 -19.99
C VAL A 115 4.12 -3.72 -18.48
N ARG A 116 3.01 -3.58 -17.75
CA ARG A 116 3.01 -3.65 -16.29
C ARG A 116 1.89 -4.58 -15.83
N THR A 117 2.23 -5.39 -14.83
CA THR A 117 1.29 -6.26 -14.12
C THR A 117 1.39 -5.96 -12.64
N ILE A 118 0.26 -5.67 -12.01
CA ILE A 118 0.10 -5.51 -10.56
C ILE A 118 -0.64 -6.74 -10.03
N ILE A 119 -0.13 -7.28 -8.94
CA ILE A 119 -0.77 -8.32 -8.15
C ILE A 119 -0.97 -7.73 -6.76
N ARG A 120 -2.23 -7.46 -6.42
CA ARG A 120 -2.65 -6.98 -5.11
C ARG A 120 -2.94 -8.17 -4.22
N GLU A 121 -2.14 -8.32 -3.18
CA GLU A 121 -2.40 -9.28 -2.12
C GLU A 121 -3.42 -8.70 -1.15
N GLU A 122 -4.58 -9.32 -1.06
CA GLU A 122 -5.49 -9.11 0.07
C GLU A 122 -4.88 -9.81 1.27
N ARG A 123 -4.15 -9.05 2.10
CA ARG A 123 -3.84 -9.53 3.44
C ARG A 123 -5.19 -9.68 4.13
N GLU A 124 -5.56 -10.91 4.48
CA GLU A 124 -6.63 -11.12 5.45
C GLU A 124 -6.28 -10.28 6.67
N ASN A 125 -6.95 -9.14 6.80
CA ASN A 125 -7.03 -8.44 8.05
C ASN A 125 -8.03 -9.27 8.87
N VAL A 126 -7.58 -10.44 9.33
CA VAL A 126 -8.30 -11.18 10.36
C VAL A 126 -8.34 -10.19 11.51
N SER A 127 -9.47 -9.50 11.68
CA SER A 127 -9.70 -8.69 12.85
C SER A 127 -9.66 -9.66 14.00
N LYS A 128 -8.49 -9.85 14.60
CA LYS A 128 -8.40 -10.64 15.82
C LYS A 128 -9.32 -9.96 16.80
N GLU A 129 -10.24 -10.72 17.36
CA GLU A 129 -11.15 -10.16 18.35
C GLU A 129 -10.33 -9.50 19.45
N GLN A 130 -10.72 -8.29 19.86
CA GLN A 130 -10.03 -7.57 20.90
C GLN A 130 -10.83 -7.70 22.19
N TYR A 131 -10.16 -8.18 23.23
CA TYR A 131 -10.74 -8.34 24.54
C TYR A 131 -10.26 -7.24 25.48
N ARG A 132 -11.21 -6.73 26.26
CA ARG A 132 -10.97 -5.71 27.28
C ARG A 132 -10.72 -6.39 28.63
N VAL A 133 -9.57 -6.10 29.23
CA VAL A 133 -9.23 -6.57 30.58
C VAL A 133 -9.20 -5.38 31.53
N ARG A 134 -10.00 -5.41 32.60
CA ARG A 134 -10.10 -4.32 33.59
C ARG A 134 -9.58 -4.76 34.95
N PHE A 135 -8.85 -3.86 35.60
CA PHE A 135 -8.28 -4.06 36.93
C PHE A 135 -8.89 -3.08 37.91
N TYR A 136 -9.32 -3.55 39.08
CA TYR A 136 -9.97 -2.75 40.12
C TYR A 136 -9.20 -2.83 41.44
N GLN A 137 -9.18 -1.76 42.23
CA GLN A 137 -8.38 -1.74 43.48
C GLN A 137 -8.92 -2.65 44.59
N ASN A 138 -10.19 -3.07 44.51
CA ASN A 138 -10.82 -3.99 45.44
C ASN A 138 -12.08 -4.62 44.80
N ARG A 139 -12.62 -5.64 45.44
CA ARG A 139 -13.79 -6.40 44.95
C ARG A 139 -15.05 -5.54 44.85
N GLU A 140 -15.27 -4.62 45.80
CA GLU A 140 -16.42 -3.72 45.79
C GLU A 140 -16.41 -2.81 44.55
N GLY A 141 -15.24 -2.30 44.18
CA GLY A 141 -15.08 -1.46 43.00
C GLY A 141 -15.32 -2.22 41.69
N MET A 142 -15.01 -3.52 41.65
CA MET A 142 -15.31 -4.37 40.50
C MET A 142 -16.80 -4.71 40.39
N LEU A 143 -17.48 -4.95 41.51
CA LEU A 143 -18.90 -5.35 41.54
C LEU A 143 -19.88 -4.16 41.48
N GLY A 144 -19.41 -2.95 41.84
CA GLY A 144 -20.18 -1.71 41.81
C GLY A 144 -19.75 -0.75 40.70
N GLU A 145 -19.97 0.55 40.91
CA GLU A 145 -19.54 1.62 40.00
C GLU A 145 -18.12 2.11 40.32
N GLY A 146 -17.23 1.22 40.73
CA GLY A 146 -15.85 1.59 41.04
C GLY A 146 -15.09 2.05 39.80
N SER A 147 -14.23 3.06 39.98
CA SER A 147 -13.31 3.46 38.93
C SER A 147 -12.26 2.37 38.70
N CYS A 148 -12.08 1.97 37.44
CA CYS A 148 -11.04 1.03 37.06
C CYS A 148 -9.64 1.61 37.30
N TYR A 149 -8.77 0.84 37.93
CA TYR A 149 -7.35 1.16 38.13
C TYR A 149 -6.57 1.14 36.82
N LYS A 150 -6.78 0.11 35.98
CA LYS A 150 -6.16 0.01 34.65
C LYS A 150 -6.99 -0.81 33.69
N VAL A 151 -7.02 -0.40 32.42
CA VAL A 151 -7.69 -1.11 31.33
C VAL A 151 -6.68 -1.46 30.27
N TYR A 152 -6.72 -2.70 29.78
CA TYR A 152 -5.98 -3.15 28.61
C TYR A 152 -6.94 -3.58 27.50
N THR A 153 -6.48 -3.40 26.26
CA THR A 153 -7.09 -4.00 25.07
C THR A 153 -6.06 -4.99 24.53
N VAL A 154 -6.45 -6.26 24.43
CA VAL A 154 -5.57 -7.37 24.10
C VAL A 154 -6.14 -8.09 22.89
N GLU A 155 -5.31 -8.39 21.90
CA GLU A 155 -5.71 -9.24 20.77
C GLU A 155 -5.93 -10.68 21.26
N GLU A 156 -6.95 -11.34 20.72
CA GLU A 156 -7.23 -12.75 20.95
C GLU A 156 -5.97 -13.62 20.84
N GLY A 157 -5.78 -14.50 21.83
CA GLY A 157 -4.65 -15.41 21.88
C GLY A 157 -3.34 -14.80 22.40
N GLN A 158 -3.31 -13.51 22.74
CA GLN A 158 -2.15 -12.90 23.41
C GLN A 158 -2.25 -13.05 24.94
N CYS A 159 -1.11 -13.26 25.58
CA CYS A 159 -0.98 -13.20 27.04
C CYS A 159 -0.86 -11.73 27.50
N LEU A 160 -1.42 -11.43 28.67
CA LEU A 160 -1.38 -10.10 29.26
C LEU A 160 -0.29 -9.99 30.32
N GLN A 161 0.56 -8.96 30.25
CA GLN A 161 1.43 -8.62 31.38
C GLN A 161 0.62 -7.89 32.46
N PRO A 162 0.62 -8.35 33.73
CA PRO A 162 -0.16 -7.72 34.77
C PRO A 162 0.28 -6.26 34.99
N PRO A 163 -0.65 -5.39 35.43
CA PRO A 163 -0.28 -4.04 35.83
C PRO A 163 0.63 -4.06 37.06
N ALA A 164 1.28 -2.92 37.32
CA ALA A 164 1.96 -2.70 38.59
C ALA A 164 0.97 -2.87 39.76
N GLU A 165 1.50 -3.27 40.92
CA GLU A 165 0.70 -3.36 42.13
C GLU A 165 0.03 -2.01 42.41
N PRO A 166 -1.28 -1.98 42.71
CA PRO A 166 -1.89 -0.77 43.23
C PRO A 166 -1.24 -0.50 44.61
N GLY A 167 -1.03 0.76 44.96
CA GLY A 167 -0.53 1.09 46.30
C GLY A 167 -1.62 0.80 47.34
N GLY A 168 -1.30 0.02 48.37
CA GLY A 168 -2.16 -0.24 49.53
C GLY A 168 -1.59 0.40 50.80
N ASN A 169 -2.36 1.22 51.50
CA ASN A 169 -1.92 1.84 52.75
C ASN A 169 -1.93 0.81 53.89
N GLY A 170 -0.76 0.25 54.19
CA GLY A 170 -0.55 -0.62 55.36
C GLY A 170 -1.07 -2.06 55.20
N VAL A 171 -1.35 -2.49 53.97
CA VAL A 171 -1.76 -3.85 53.60
C VAL A 171 -0.81 -4.40 52.53
N VAL A 172 -0.62 -5.72 52.50
CA VAL A 172 0.28 -6.38 51.54
C VAL A 172 -0.52 -6.82 50.32
N PHE A 173 -0.04 -6.50 49.12
CA PHE A 173 -0.68 -6.93 47.88
C PHE A 173 -0.51 -8.44 47.68
N ALA A 174 -1.64 -9.16 47.66
CA ALA A 174 -1.67 -10.63 47.57
C ALA A 174 -1.84 -11.14 46.13
N GLY A 175 -2.17 -10.26 45.18
CA GLY A 175 -2.33 -10.59 43.77
C GLY A 175 -3.64 -10.08 43.17
N TRP A 176 -3.84 -10.40 41.90
CA TRP A 176 -5.07 -10.09 41.16
C TRP A 176 -6.00 -11.29 41.17
N HIS A 177 -7.26 -11.10 41.52
CA HIS A 177 -8.27 -12.15 41.63
C HIS A 177 -9.45 -11.86 40.69
N ASP A 178 -10.05 -12.91 40.13
CA ASP A 178 -11.27 -12.79 39.33
C ASP A 178 -12.53 -12.68 40.20
N TRP A 179 -13.70 -12.58 39.57
CA TRP A 179 -14.97 -12.46 40.30
C TRP A 179 -15.33 -13.65 41.21
N ASN A 180 -14.76 -14.83 40.93
CA ASN A 180 -14.90 -16.06 41.73
C ASN A 180 -13.87 -16.17 42.86
N ASP A 181 -13.00 -15.17 43.03
CA ASP A 181 -11.89 -15.16 43.99
C ASP A 181 -10.75 -16.12 43.63
N TYR A 182 -10.62 -16.50 42.36
CA TYR A 182 -9.46 -17.24 41.87
C TYR A 182 -8.33 -16.28 41.50
N ALA A 183 -7.11 -16.61 41.90
CA ALA A 183 -5.91 -15.88 41.50
C ALA A 183 -5.75 -15.91 39.97
N ALA A 184 -5.46 -14.74 39.39
CA ALA A 184 -5.30 -14.57 37.95
C ALA A 184 -4.03 -15.26 37.43
N ASP A 185 -4.18 -16.09 36.41
CA ASP A 185 -3.06 -16.69 35.67
C ASP A 185 -2.81 -15.90 34.36
N PHE A 186 -1.83 -15.00 34.41
CA PHE A 186 -1.42 -14.18 33.28
C PHE A 186 -0.58 -14.92 32.23
N SER A 187 -0.26 -16.20 32.46
CA SER A 187 0.41 -17.05 31.47
C SER A 187 -0.56 -17.63 30.42
N GLN A 188 -1.87 -17.61 30.70
CA GLN A 188 -2.90 -18.04 29.76
C GLN A 188 -3.21 -16.92 28.74
N PRO A 189 -3.57 -17.29 27.49
CA PRO A 189 -4.05 -16.32 26.52
C PRO A 189 -5.38 -15.70 26.96
N ILE A 190 -5.60 -14.44 26.59
CA ILE A 190 -6.90 -13.78 26.76
C ILE A 190 -7.80 -14.15 25.57
N GLU A 191 -8.90 -14.83 25.87
CA GLU A 191 -9.91 -15.29 24.90
C GLU A 191 -11.30 -14.69 25.18
N GLU A 192 -11.44 -13.83 26.19
CA GLU A 192 -12.67 -13.11 26.49
C GLU A 192 -12.39 -11.87 27.35
N ASN A 193 -13.40 -11.01 27.51
CA ASN A 193 -13.32 -9.88 28.44
C ASN A 193 -13.14 -10.38 29.88
N ARG A 194 -12.20 -9.80 30.61
CA ARG A 194 -11.86 -10.21 31.99
C ARG A 194 -11.86 -9.01 32.92
N ASP A 195 -12.37 -9.21 34.13
CA ASP A 195 -12.28 -8.24 35.21
C ASP A 195 -11.55 -8.87 36.41
N TYR A 196 -10.57 -8.15 36.94
CA TYR A 196 -9.79 -8.57 38.10
C TYR A 196 -9.82 -7.48 39.18
N TYR A 197 -9.77 -7.89 40.44
CA TYR A 197 -9.57 -6.99 41.57
C TYR A 197 -8.27 -7.32 42.33
N ALA A 198 -7.69 -6.31 42.97
CA ALA A 198 -6.56 -6.49 43.86
C ALA A 198 -7.01 -7.12 45.18
N ALA A 199 -6.43 -8.28 45.51
CA ALA A 199 -6.55 -8.93 46.80
C ALA A 199 -5.43 -8.45 47.74
N TRP A 200 -5.73 -8.41 49.03
CA TRP A 200 -4.87 -7.82 50.05
C TRP A 200 -4.84 -8.69 51.30
N GLU A 201 -3.68 -8.74 51.97
CA GLU A 201 -3.46 -9.35 53.29
C GLU A 201 -3.24 -8.30 54.38
#